data_AF-A0A6A6C318-F1
#
_entry.id   AF-A0A6A6C318-F1
#
_cell.length_a   1.000
_cell.length_b   1.000
_cell.length_c   1.000
_cell.angle_alpha   90.00
_cell.angle_beta   90.00
_cell.angle_gamma   90.00
#
_symmetry.space_group_name_H-M   'P 1'
#
loop_
_entity.id
_entity.type
_entity.pdbx_description
1 polymer ?
#
loop_
_entity_poly.entity_id
_entity_poly.type
_entity_poly.pdbx_seq_one_letter_code
_entity_poly.pdbx_strand_id
1 'polypeptide(L)'
;MSAASRLPQAAHHAVKSTFGAAKDAAKKTFLPDGLKARHTPIVTTDNADGPYWRNNRTGRPTTDGLTSWTGNGSRQRSTSEGTPRSTYSPITHNRLPKQPSQPRPTNDPNALLRYLYDPYPNAINYTTFASTRAIAEDPYHPYHIRTRRRLEAFDPSKLHWRVHVPMDVSKKSAIRNWAKKRVRRAIERELERGGFETDGGVKDGGEGEGMRGALLVILSKDPKAALPFTDEQVKGDVATLLESVRERQRRGQRLGHSVAGLRQRSPVVGLAIGEPFPSDA
;
A
#
# COMPACT_ATOMS: atom_id res chain seq x y z
N MET A 1 -9.91 -72.08 -10.65
CA MET A 1 -8.76 -72.02 -9.72
C MET A 1 -7.84 -70.91 -10.20
N SER A 2 -7.87 -69.72 -9.59
CA SER A 2 -6.90 -68.66 -9.89
C SER A 2 -6.74 -67.79 -8.64
N ALA A 3 -5.50 -67.66 -8.20
CA ALA A 3 -5.10 -67.24 -6.87
C ALA A 3 -5.21 -65.72 -6.68
N ALA A 4 -5.86 -65.30 -5.59
CA ALA A 4 -5.94 -63.93 -5.15
C ALA A 4 -4.66 -63.52 -4.39
N SER A 5 -3.89 -62.59 -4.96
CA SER A 5 -2.77 -61.93 -4.29
C SER A 5 -3.27 -61.00 -3.18
N ARG A 6 -2.98 -61.37 -1.93
CA ARG A 6 -3.14 -60.53 -0.74
C ARG A 6 -1.87 -59.69 -0.55
N LEU A 7 -2.01 -58.37 -0.54
CA LEU A 7 -0.96 -57.44 -0.10
C LEU A 7 -0.98 -57.29 1.44
N PRO A 8 0.17 -57.14 2.10
CA PRO A 8 0.24 -56.99 3.55
C PRO A 8 -0.12 -55.58 4.01
N GLN A 9 -0.97 -55.54 5.03
CA GLN A 9 -1.41 -54.35 5.74
C GLN A 9 -0.32 -53.93 6.74
N ALA A 10 0.45 -52.89 6.42
CA ALA A 10 1.49 -52.35 7.29
C ALA A 10 0.88 -51.40 8.34
N ALA A 11 1.13 -51.74 9.59
CA ALA A 11 0.75 -51.01 10.78
C ALA A 11 1.49 -49.67 10.89
N HIS A 12 0.74 -48.56 10.96
CA HIS A 12 1.29 -47.29 11.45
C HIS A 12 0.90 -47.08 12.90
N HIS A 13 1.94 -47.20 13.74
CA HIS A 13 1.96 -46.98 15.17
C HIS A 13 1.45 -45.59 15.57
N ALA A 14 0.67 -45.60 16.65
CA ALA A 14 0.24 -44.45 17.42
C ALA A 14 1.43 -43.71 18.05
N VAL A 15 1.66 -42.46 17.62
CA VAL A 15 2.52 -41.51 18.34
C VAL A 15 1.62 -40.70 19.29
N LYS A 16 1.44 -41.20 20.51
CA LYS A 16 0.96 -40.40 21.64
C LYS A 16 2.16 -39.64 22.21
N SER A 17 2.36 -38.40 21.76
CA SER A 17 3.33 -37.48 22.35
C SER A 17 2.72 -36.80 23.56
N THR A 18 3.26 -37.15 24.71
CA THR A 18 3.10 -36.54 26.03
C THR A 18 3.67 -35.13 26.04
N PHE A 19 2.82 -34.09 26.11
CA PHE A 19 3.23 -32.75 26.52
C PHE A 19 2.86 -32.56 28.00
N GLY A 20 3.78 -33.02 28.86
CA GLY A 20 3.76 -32.78 30.29
C GLY A 20 4.66 -31.59 30.66
N ALA A 21 4.05 -30.64 31.35
CA ALA A 21 4.62 -29.77 32.39
C ALA A 21 6.14 -29.52 32.41
N ALA A 22 6.55 -28.30 32.07
CA ALA A 22 7.77 -27.67 32.57
C ALA A 22 7.43 -26.25 33.05
N LYS A 23 6.84 -26.16 34.25
CA LYS A 23 6.88 -24.98 35.10
C LYS A 23 8.00 -25.20 36.12
N ASP A 24 8.69 -24.10 36.44
CA ASP A 24 9.53 -23.92 37.62
C ASP A 24 10.87 -24.68 37.69
N ALA A 25 11.93 -24.08 37.13
CA ALA A 25 13.28 -24.14 37.72
C ALA A 25 14.26 -23.21 36.99
N ALA A 26 14.38 -21.95 37.43
CA ALA A 26 15.59 -21.15 37.20
C ALA A 26 15.72 -20.07 38.29
N LYS A 27 16.01 -20.52 39.51
CA LYS A 27 16.58 -19.68 40.56
C LYS A 27 18.12 -19.71 40.42
N LYS A 28 18.71 -18.51 40.54
CA LYS A 28 20.06 -18.21 41.03
C LYS A 28 21.22 -18.90 40.32
N THR A 29 21.81 -18.17 39.37
CA THR A 29 23.27 -18.15 39.21
C THR A 29 23.78 -16.74 39.43
N PHE A 30 24.52 -16.66 40.52
CA PHE A 30 25.40 -15.62 41.00
C PHE A 30 26.43 -15.25 39.91
N LEU A 31 26.57 -13.97 39.57
CA LEU A 31 27.70 -13.47 38.79
C LEU A 31 28.40 -12.36 39.60
N PRO A 32 29.74 -12.37 39.66
CA PRO A 32 30.51 -11.48 40.52
C PRO A 32 30.57 -10.05 39.97
N ASP A 33 30.58 -9.12 40.92
CA ASP A 33 30.91 -7.72 40.76
C ASP A 33 32.31 -7.54 40.14
N GLY A 34 32.42 -6.59 39.22
CA GLY A 34 33.69 -5.93 38.93
C GLY A 34 34.05 -5.77 37.47
N LEU A 35 33.40 -4.83 36.76
CA LEU A 35 34.02 -4.12 35.65
C LEU A 35 33.44 -2.70 35.54
N LYS A 36 34.23 -1.74 36.02
CA LYS A 36 34.00 -0.30 35.81
C LYS A 36 34.15 0.01 34.32
N ALA A 37 33.02 0.15 33.62
CA ALA A 37 32.99 0.65 32.25
C ALA A 37 33.13 2.18 32.25
N ARG A 38 34.17 2.65 31.58
CA ARG A 38 34.47 4.06 31.32
C ARG A 38 33.36 4.65 30.44
N HIS A 39 32.77 5.75 30.89
CA HIS A 39 31.91 6.60 30.07
C HIS A 39 32.71 7.11 28.87
N THR A 40 32.37 6.63 27.68
CA THR A 40 32.65 7.35 26.43
C THR A 40 31.36 8.04 26.01
N PRO A 41 31.37 9.35 25.75
CA PRO A 41 30.19 10.02 25.22
C PRO A 41 29.98 9.54 23.78
N ILE A 42 28.87 8.84 23.55
CA ILE A 42 28.37 8.56 22.21
C ILE A 42 27.94 9.90 21.64
N VAL A 43 28.70 10.39 20.66
CA VAL A 43 28.29 11.47 19.77
C VAL A 43 27.15 10.92 18.91
N THR A 44 25.92 11.24 19.30
CA THR A 44 24.74 11.04 18.47
C THR A 44 24.85 11.97 17.27
N THR A 45 25.24 11.46 16.12
CA THR A 45 25.04 12.18 14.85
C THR A 45 23.56 12.15 14.53
N ASP A 46 22.96 13.34 14.53
CA ASP A 46 21.62 13.62 14.02
C ASP A 46 21.54 13.22 12.53
N ASN A 47 21.11 11.99 12.26
CA ASN A 47 20.58 11.60 10.95
C ASN A 47 19.07 11.88 10.94
N ALA A 48 18.74 13.18 10.82
CA ALA A 48 17.39 13.66 10.62
C ALA A 48 17.01 13.56 9.13
N ASP A 49 16.67 12.35 8.63
CA ASP A 49 15.93 12.18 7.35
C ASP A 49 15.46 10.72 7.14
N GLY A 50 14.65 10.20 8.07
CA GLY A 50 13.94 8.93 7.89
C GLY A 50 12.48 9.15 7.50
N PRO A 51 11.96 8.62 6.37
CA PRO A 51 10.56 8.75 6.00
C PRO A 51 9.71 7.70 6.75
N TYR A 52 9.60 7.84 8.07
CA TYR A 52 8.78 6.93 8.88
C TYR A 52 7.42 7.55 9.23
N TRP A 53 6.40 6.92 8.68
CA TRP A 53 4.97 7.07 8.95
C TRP A 53 4.61 6.59 10.37
N ARG A 54 5.23 7.17 11.39
CA ARG A 54 4.82 6.94 12.78
C ARG A 54 3.70 7.93 13.09
N ASN A 55 2.46 7.43 13.02
CA ASN A 55 1.29 8.16 13.49
C ASN A 55 1.46 8.45 14.98
N ASN A 56 1.92 9.65 15.33
CA ASN A 56 1.83 10.19 16.67
C ASN A 56 0.35 10.37 17.02
N ARG A 57 -0.22 9.33 17.61
CA ARG A 57 -1.55 9.35 18.22
C ARG A 57 -1.49 8.66 19.59
N THR A 58 -0.60 9.14 20.45
CA THR A 58 -0.61 8.86 21.89
C THR A 58 -0.30 10.15 22.63
N GLY A 59 -1.31 11.01 22.66
CA GLY A 59 -1.40 12.17 23.53
C GLY A 59 -2.89 12.34 23.83
N ARG A 60 -3.46 11.41 24.60
CA ARG A 60 -4.78 11.60 25.22
C ARG A 60 -4.47 12.32 26.53
N PRO A 61 -4.71 13.63 26.67
CA PRO A 61 -4.74 14.25 27.98
C PRO A 61 -5.95 13.65 28.72
N THR A 62 -5.69 13.07 29.89
CA THR A 62 -6.70 12.71 30.86
C THR A 62 -7.26 14.02 31.41
N THR A 63 -8.40 14.47 30.89
CA THR A 63 -9.19 15.52 31.53
C THR A 63 -10.32 14.86 32.29
N ASP A 64 -10.05 14.57 33.56
CA ASP A 64 -11.09 14.42 34.57
C ASP A 64 -11.65 15.82 34.84
N GLY A 65 -12.92 16.00 34.50
CA GLY A 65 -13.60 17.30 34.56
C GLY A 65 -15.09 17.13 34.30
N LEU A 66 -15.76 16.45 35.23
CA LEU A 66 -17.22 16.42 35.35
C LEU A 66 -17.75 17.86 35.37
N THR A 67 -18.46 18.27 34.34
CA THR A 67 -19.49 19.32 34.44
C THR A 67 -20.72 18.84 33.69
N SER A 68 -21.75 18.54 34.46
CA SER A 68 -23.10 18.25 34.03
C SER A 68 -23.69 19.46 33.30
N TRP A 69 -23.99 19.31 32.01
CA TRP A 69 -24.88 20.24 31.29
C TRP A 69 -26.15 19.49 30.90
N THR A 70 -27.14 19.53 31.80
CA THR A 70 -28.53 19.21 31.49
C THR A 70 -29.18 20.46 30.90
N GLY A 71 -29.15 20.56 29.57
CA GLY A 71 -29.83 21.61 28.82
C GLY A 71 -30.92 21.02 27.95
N ASN A 72 -32.12 20.88 28.52
CA ASN A 72 -33.36 20.55 27.81
C ASN A 72 -33.71 21.71 26.89
N GLY A 73 -33.74 21.49 25.58
CA GLY A 73 -34.04 22.48 24.57
C GLY A 73 -34.97 21.94 23.50
N SER A 74 -36.25 21.76 23.86
CA SER A 74 -37.34 21.53 22.93
C SER A 74 -37.46 22.72 21.97
N ARG A 75 -36.94 22.58 20.74
CA ARG A 75 -37.18 23.54 19.66
C ARG A 75 -38.15 22.92 18.67
N GLN A 76 -39.42 23.28 18.81
CA GLN A 76 -40.41 23.13 17.76
C GLN A 76 -39.92 23.88 16.53
N ARG A 77 -39.79 23.18 15.40
CA ARG A 77 -39.55 23.81 14.09
C ARG A 77 -40.86 23.80 13.33
N SER A 78 -41.43 25.00 13.26
CA SER A 78 -42.60 25.38 12.51
C SER A 78 -42.46 25.02 11.03
N THR A 79 -43.51 24.40 10.51
CA THR A 79 -43.85 24.25 9.10
C THR A 79 -44.25 25.60 8.51
N SER A 80 -43.52 26.07 7.50
CA SER A 80 -43.99 26.98 6.46
C SER A 80 -43.19 26.66 5.19
N GLU A 81 -43.81 26.00 4.22
CA GLU A 81 -44.53 26.59 3.09
C GLU A 81 -43.61 27.22 2.02
N GLY A 82 -43.75 26.70 0.79
CA GLY A 82 -43.49 27.45 -0.44
C GLY A 82 -42.06 27.40 -0.98
N THR A 83 -41.64 26.28 -1.56
CA THR A 83 -40.51 26.31 -2.51
C THR A 83 -41.05 26.55 -3.93
N PRO A 84 -40.66 27.63 -4.62
CA PRO A 84 -41.06 27.88 -5.99
C PRO A 84 -40.48 26.82 -6.93
N ARG A 85 -41.34 26.35 -7.84
CA ARG A 85 -41.06 25.34 -8.85
C ARG A 85 -40.06 25.91 -9.86
N SER A 86 -38.76 25.71 -9.59
CA SER A 86 -37.68 26.08 -10.49
C SER A 86 -37.75 25.21 -11.74
N THR A 87 -38.06 25.84 -12.87
CA THR A 87 -37.99 25.29 -14.22
C THR A 87 -36.55 24.98 -14.56
N TYR A 88 -36.10 23.76 -14.25
CA TYR A 88 -34.83 23.24 -14.70
C TYR A 88 -34.87 23.00 -16.21
N SER A 89 -34.07 23.76 -16.95
CA SER A 89 -33.72 23.44 -18.33
C SER A 89 -33.08 22.05 -18.37
N PRO A 90 -33.44 21.18 -19.34
CA PRO A 90 -32.83 19.87 -19.47
C PRO A 90 -31.34 20.05 -19.79
N ILE A 91 -30.48 19.81 -18.80
CA ILE A 91 -29.04 19.77 -18.98
C ILE A 91 -28.75 18.61 -19.92
N THR A 92 -28.50 18.91 -21.19
CA THR A 92 -27.97 17.95 -22.16
C THR A 92 -26.57 17.55 -21.68
N HIS A 93 -26.49 16.42 -20.98
CA HIS A 93 -25.21 15.86 -20.54
C HIS A 93 -24.39 15.50 -21.78
N ASN A 94 -23.43 16.34 -22.14
CA ASN A 94 -22.38 16.00 -23.09
C ASN A 94 -21.69 14.72 -22.57
N ARG A 95 -22.07 13.57 -23.15
CA ARG A 95 -21.41 12.29 -22.90
C ARG A 95 -19.98 12.42 -23.42
N LEU A 96 -19.06 12.70 -22.51
CA LEU A 96 -17.63 12.58 -22.78
C LEU A 96 -17.36 11.19 -23.40
N PRO A 97 -16.52 11.11 -24.43
CA PRO A 97 -16.19 9.87 -25.09
C PRO A 97 -15.71 8.86 -24.05
N LYS A 98 -16.36 7.70 -24.05
CA LYS A 98 -16.13 6.60 -23.12
C LYS A 98 -14.66 6.20 -23.24
N GLN A 99 -13.84 6.57 -22.26
CA GLN A 99 -12.44 6.18 -22.23
C GLN A 99 -12.33 4.66 -22.43
N PRO A 100 -11.38 4.19 -23.27
CA PRO A 100 -11.17 2.76 -23.47
C PRO A 100 -10.91 2.14 -22.11
N SER A 101 -11.83 1.29 -21.66
CA SER A 101 -11.75 0.65 -20.36
C SER A 101 -10.48 -0.18 -20.34
N GLN A 102 -9.52 0.19 -19.48
CA GLN A 102 -8.33 -0.61 -19.29
C GLN A 102 -8.74 -2.08 -19.03
N PRO A 103 -8.01 -3.05 -19.61
CA PRO A 103 -8.33 -4.46 -19.46
C PRO A 103 -8.42 -4.75 -17.97
N ARG A 104 -9.61 -5.15 -17.51
CA ARG A 104 -9.81 -5.50 -16.11
C ARG A 104 -8.84 -6.65 -15.82
N PRO A 105 -8.00 -6.56 -14.78
CA PRO A 105 -7.19 -7.69 -14.38
C PRO A 105 -8.16 -8.86 -14.16
N THR A 106 -7.85 -10.00 -14.77
CA THR A 106 -8.50 -11.29 -14.57
C THR A 106 -8.35 -11.66 -13.10
N ASN A 107 -9.19 -11.04 -12.27
CA ASN A 107 -9.32 -11.39 -10.88
C ASN A 107 -10.19 -12.65 -10.90
N ASP A 108 -9.59 -13.78 -10.59
CA ASP A 108 -10.38 -14.93 -10.19
C ASP A 108 -11.35 -14.43 -9.12
N PRO A 109 -12.67 -14.67 -9.25
CA PRO A 109 -13.65 -14.20 -8.28
C PRO A 109 -13.37 -14.76 -6.88
N ASN A 110 -12.57 -15.82 -6.79
CA ASN A 110 -12.13 -16.46 -5.57
C ASN A 110 -10.80 -15.92 -5.01
N ALA A 111 -10.13 -15.00 -5.71
CA ALA A 111 -8.88 -14.41 -5.23
C ALA A 111 -9.17 -13.50 -4.02
N LEU A 112 -8.48 -13.77 -2.90
CA LEU A 112 -8.60 -12.94 -1.70
C LEU A 112 -8.07 -11.53 -1.95
N LEU A 113 -6.98 -11.42 -2.71
CA LEU A 113 -6.30 -10.17 -3.01
C LEU A 113 -6.54 -9.76 -4.46
N ARG A 114 -7.04 -8.54 -4.63
CA ARG A 114 -7.01 -7.84 -5.93
C ARG A 114 -5.85 -6.86 -5.91
N TYR A 115 -5.20 -6.63 -7.04
CA TYR A 115 -4.11 -5.66 -7.09
C TYR A 115 -4.12 -4.80 -8.34
N LEU A 116 -3.60 -3.58 -8.18
CA LEU A 116 -3.28 -2.65 -9.26
C LEU A 116 -1.78 -2.40 -9.22
N TYR A 117 -1.13 -2.55 -10.38
CA TYR A 117 0.31 -2.40 -10.53
C TYR A 117 0.62 -1.54 -11.76
N ASP A 118 1.64 -0.69 -11.64
CA ASP A 118 2.10 0.27 -12.62
C ASP A 118 3.62 0.33 -12.48
N PRO A 119 4.36 -0.13 -13.50
CA PRO A 119 5.80 -0.23 -13.47
C PRO A 119 6.51 1.12 -13.53
N TYR A 120 5.84 2.18 -13.98
CA TYR A 120 6.43 3.52 -14.17
C TYR A 120 5.55 4.59 -13.53
N PRO A 121 5.44 4.60 -12.19
CA PRO A 121 4.50 5.46 -11.48
C PRO A 121 4.95 6.92 -11.52
N ASN A 122 4.00 7.81 -11.79
CA ASN A 122 4.14 9.23 -11.46
C ASN A 122 4.01 9.45 -9.95
N ALA A 123 4.43 10.62 -9.45
CA ALA A 123 4.28 10.99 -8.04
C ALA A 123 2.81 10.92 -7.55
N ILE A 124 1.86 11.28 -8.41
CA ILE A 124 0.43 11.07 -8.19
C ILE A 124 0.01 9.80 -8.91
N ASN A 125 -0.11 8.71 -8.16
CA ASN A 125 -0.52 7.39 -8.67
C ASN A 125 -1.67 6.82 -7.80
N TYR A 126 -2.06 5.56 -8.02
CA TYR A 126 -3.18 4.95 -7.27
C TYR A 126 -2.82 4.54 -5.83
N THR A 127 -1.55 4.56 -5.44
CA THR A 127 -1.17 4.39 -4.02
C THR A 127 -1.33 5.69 -3.23
N THR A 128 -1.24 6.84 -3.94
CA THR A 128 -1.46 8.18 -3.41
C THR A 128 -2.89 8.32 -2.89
N PHE A 129 -3.05 8.91 -1.71
CA PHE A 129 -4.38 9.16 -1.15
C PHE A 129 -5.13 10.22 -1.96
N ALA A 130 -6.44 10.05 -2.11
CA ALA A 130 -7.29 11.05 -2.78
C ALA A 130 -7.19 12.45 -2.13
N SER A 131 -7.04 12.50 -0.79
CA SER A 131 -6.82 13.77 -0.08
C SER A 131 -5.49 14.42 -0.44
N THR A 132 -4.42 13.64 -0.56
CA THR A 132 -3.10 14.14 -0.99
C THR A 132 -3.17 14.72 -2.40
N ARG A 133 -3.93 14.08 -3.29
CA ARG A 133 -4.18 14.58 -4.64
C ARG A 133 -4.92 15.93 -4.60
N ALA A 134 -6.04 16.02 -3.88
CA ALA A 134 -6.81 17.26 -3.78
C ALA A 134 -5.98 18.42 -3.20
N ILE A 135 -5.15 18.16 -2.18
CA ILE A 135 -4.25 19.16 -1.59
C ILE A 135 -3.15 19.60 -2.57
N ALA A 136 -2.63 18.67 -3.38
CA ALA A 136 -1.61 18.99 -4.38
C ALA A 136 -2.19 19.80 -5.55
N GLU A 137 -3.47 19.62 -5.87
CA GLU A 137 -4.16 20.32 -6.95
C GLU A 137 -4.57 21.76 -6.56
N ASP A 138 -4.79 22.04 -5.27
CA ASP A 138 -5.18 23.36 -4.75
C ASP A 138 -3.98 24.18 -4.21
N PRO A 139 -3.53 25.26 -4.89
CA PRO A 139 -2.44 26.11 -4.43
C PRO A 139 -2.74 26.90 -3.16
N TYR A 140 -4.03 27.16 -2.87
CA TYR A 140 -4.45 27.95 -1.72
C TYR A 140 -4.59 27.10 -0.44
N HIS A 141 -4.49 25.77 -0.56
CA HIS A 141 -4.52 24.88 0.58
C HIS A 141 -3.29 25.08 1.48
N PRO A 142 -3.43 25.24 2.81
CA PRO A 142 -2.30 25.54 3.71
C PRO A 142 -1.19 24.47 3.69
N TYR A 143 -1.51 23.23 3.32
CA TYR A 143 -0.54 22.13 3.16
C TYR A 143 -0.06 21.89 1.72
N HIS A 144 -0.37 22.77 0.77
CA HIS A 144 0.01 22.61 -0.64
C HIS A 144 1.53 22.47 -0.82
N ILE A 145 2.31 23.46 -0.34
CA ILE A 145 3.78 23.49 -0.50
C ILE A 145 4.43 22.24 0.10
N ARG A 146 4.00 21.83 1.31
CA ARG A 146 4.52 20.62 1.97
C ARG A 146 4.19 19.36 1.17
N THR A 147 2.97 19.27 0.64
CA THR A 147 2.53 18.11 -0.13
C THR A 147 3.27 18.02 -1.46
N ARG A 148 3.49 19.15 -2.13
CA ARG A 148 4.24 19.24 -3.37
C ARG A 148 5.70 18.80 -3.20
N ARG A 149 6.41 19.31 -2.19
CA ARG A 149 7.79 18.85 -1.88
C ARG A 149 7.86 17.35 -1.63
N ARG A 150 6.85 16.79 -0.97
CA ARG A 150 6.76 15.33 -0.75
C ARG A 150 6.55 14.55 -2.06
N LEU A 151 5.75 15.08 -2.97
CA LEU A 151 5.54 14.47 -4.30
C LEU A 151 6.80 14.61 -5.17
N GLU A 152 7.54 15.70 -5.04
CA GLU A 152 8.83 15.90 -5.73
C GLU A 152 9.91 14.96 -5.19
N ALA A 153 9.88 14.63 -3.89
CA ALA A 153 10.74 13.62 -3.27
C ALA A 153 10.32 12.17 -3.56
N PHE A 154 9.32 11.95 -4.42
CA PHE A 154 8.90 10.61 -4.81
C PHE A 154 9.95 9.95 -5.70
N ASP A 155 10.48 8.83 -5.25
CA ASP A 155 11.51 8.08 -5.97
C ASP A 155 10.87 6.97 -6.84
N PRO A 156 10.86 7.10 -8.18
CA PRO A 156 10.26 6.09 -9.06
C PRO A 156 11.07 4.78 -9.13
N SER A 157 12.30 4.76 -8.62
CA SER A 157 13.15 3.57 -8.63
C SER A 157 12.75 2.54 -7.56
N LYS A 158 11.98 2.97 -6.55
CA LYS A 158 11.52 2.12 -5.44
C LYS A 158 10.12 1.55 -5.68
N LEU A 159 9.79 0.48 -4.97
CA LEU A 159 8.44 -0.07 -4.91
C LEU A 159 7.59 0.67 -3.87
N HIS A 160 6.71 1.54 -4.35
CA HIS A 160 5.72 2.20 -3.51
C HIS A 160 4.48 1.34 -3.41
N TRP A 161 4.26 0.69 -2.28
CA TRP A 161 3.12 -0.20 -2.13
C TRP A 161 2.22 0.13 -0.95
N ARG A 162 0.95 -0.24 -1.09
CA ARG A 162 -0.06 0.01 -0.06
C ARG A 162 -1.13 -1.07 -0.05
N VAL A 163 -1.58 -1.39 1.16
CA VAL A 163 -2.76 -2.24 1.38
C VAL A 163 -3.99 -1.37 1.67
N HIS A 164 -5.04 -1.55 0.88
CA HIS A 164 -6.37 -0.99 1.07
C HIS A 164 -7.34 -2.09 1.53
N VAL A 165 -8.05 -1.80 2.61
CA VAL A 165 -9.10 -2.69 3.14
C VAL A 165 -10.43 -1.93 3.05
N PRO A 166 -11.37 -2.37 2.20
CA PRO A 166 -12.64 -1.68 2.05
C PRO A 166 -13.46 -1.74 3.35
N MET A 167 -14.35 -0.76 3.54
CA MET A 167 -15.24 -0.74 4.71
C MET A 167 -16.26 -1.88 4.71
N ASP A 168 -16.49 -2.50 3.55
CA ASP A 168 -17.43 -3.60 3.35
C ASP A 168 -16.97 -4.90 4.05
N VAL A 169 -15.65 -5.07 4.25
CA VAL A 169 -15.07 -6.23 4.96
C VAL A 169 -15.51 -6.29 6.42
N SER A 170 -15.59 -5.15 7.09
CA SER A 170 -16.06 -5.07 8.47
C SER A 170 -16.30 -3.62 8.84
N LYS A 171 -17.37 -3.32 9.58
CA LYS A 171 -17.60 -1.97 10.13
C LYS A 171 -16.63 -1.61 11.26
N LYS A 172 -16.09 -2.61 11.97
CA LYS A 172 -15.13 -2.39 13.07
C LYS A 172 -13.72 -2.10 12.52
N SER A 173 -13.18 -0.93 12.88
CA SER A 173 -11.84 -0.50 12.42
C SER A 173 -10.71 -1.41 12.93
N ALA A 174 -10.84 -1.97 14.14
CA ALA A 174 -9.88 -2.91 14.70
C ALA A 174 -9.69 -4.15 13.81
N ILE A 175 -10.80 -4.74 13.32
CA ILE A 175 -10.77 -5.91 12.43
C ILE A 175 -10.10 -5.57 11.11
N ARG A 176 -10.44 -4.43 10.49
CA ARG A 176 -9.81 -3.98 9.25
C ARG A 176 -8.31 -3.73 9.42
N ASN A 177 -7.91 -3.10 10.54
CA ASN A 177 -6.50 -2.86 10.84
C ASN A 177 -5.72 -4.16 11.08
N TRP A 178 -6.34 -5.13 11.73
CA TRP A 178 -5.76 -6.46 11.92
C TRP A 178 -5.55 -7.17 10.58
N ALA A 179 -6.56 -7.20 9.70
CA ALA A 179 -6.45 -7.79 8.36
C ALA A 179 -5.37 -7.08 7.53
N LYS A 180 -5.34 -5.74 7.56
CA LYS A 180 -4.31 -4.92 6.91
C LYS A 180 -2.90 -5.27 7.40
N LYS A 181 -2.70 -5.42 8.71
CA LYS A 181 -1.40 -5.79 9.30
C LYS A 181 -0.97 -7.18 8.87
N ARG A 182 -1.89 -8.14 8.81
CA ARG A 182 -1.60 -9.50 8.35
C ARG A 182 -1.08 -9.52 6.92
N VAL A 183 -1.78 -8.87 5.99
CA VAL A 183 -1.35 -8.78 4.58
C VAL A 183 -0.01 -8.05 4.46
N ARG A 184 0.20 -6.94 5.19
CA ARG A 184 1.49 -6.24 5.21
C ARG A 184 2.64 -7.14 5.64
N ARG A 185 2.49 -7.84 6.76
CA ARG A 185 3.51 -8.77 7.25
C ARG A 185 3.80 -9.89 6.26
N ALA A 186 2.78 -10.37 5.55
CA ALA A 186 2.97 -11.37 4.51
C ALA A 186 3.78 -10.80 3.33
N ILE A 187 3.47 -9.57 2.88
CA ILE A 187 4.23 -8.89 1.82
C ILE A 187 5.69 -8.65 2.24
N GLU A 188 5.91 -8.10 3.43
CA GLU A 188 7.25 -7.85 3.99
C GLU A 188 8.08 -9.14 4.03
N ARG A 189 7.52 -10.23 4.58
CA ARG A 189 8.19 -11.55 4.63
C ARG A 189 8.53 -12.10 3.25
N GLU A 190 7.62 -11.94 2.29
CA GLU A 190 7.80 -12.45 0.93
C GLU A 190 8.83 -11.63 0.14
N LEU A 191 8.89 -10.32 0.36
CA LEU A 191 9.95 -9.46 -0.17
C LEU A 191 11.31 -9.85 0.42
N GLU A 192 11.38 -9.97 1.76
CA GLU A 192 12.59 -10.40 2.47
C GLU A 192 13.06 -11.79 2.01
N ARG A 193 12.14 -12.74 1.85
CA ARG A 193 12.42 -14.08 1.32
C ARG A 193 12.99 -14.04 -0.10
N GLY A 194 12.58 -13.05 -0.89
CA GLY A 194 13.11 -12.80 -2.23
C GLY A 194 14.44 -12.06 -2.25
N GLY A 195 15.01 -11.67 -1.10
CA GLY A 195 16.23 -10.84 -1.05
C GLY A 195 15.99 -9.36 -1.30
N PHE A 196 14.76 -8.89 -1.12
CA PHE A 196 14.39 -7.48 -1.28
C PHE A 196 14.16 -6.82 0.07
N GLU A 197 14.40 -5.52 0.12
CA GLU A 197 13.98 -4.65 1.21
C GLU A 197 12.46 -4.41 1.17
N THR A 198 11.94 -3.79 2.23
CA THR A 198 10.52 -3.42 2.32
C THR A 198 10.10 -2.46 1.21
N ASP A 199 11.03 -1.62 0.74
CA ASP A 199 10.80 -0.65 -0.33
C ASP A 199 11.06 -1.24 -1.73
N GLY A 200 11.26 -2.55 -1.85
CA GLY A 200 11.56 -3.25 -3.10
C GLY A 200 13.02 -3.11 -3.59
N GLY A 201 13.84 -2.35 -2.86
CA GLY A 201 15.29 -2.30 -3.08
C GLY A 201 15.94 -3.68 -2.92
N VAL A 202 17.12 -3.86 -3.52
CA VAL A 202 17.89 -5.11 -3.35
C VAL A 202 18.57 -5.05 -1.99
N LYS A 203 18.46 -6.13 -1.21
CA LYS A 203 19.14 -6.23 0.09
C LYS A 203 20.65 -6.40 -0.13
N ASP A 204 21.48 -5.88 0.78
CA ASP A 204 22.94 -5.92 0.70
C ASP A 204 23.50 -7.25 0.17
N GLY A 205 24.21 -7.19 -0.95
CA GLY A 205 24.85 -8.35 -1.59
C GLY A 205 23.93 -9.18 -2.50
N GLY A 206 22.67 -8.78 -2.70
CA GLY A 206 21.80 -9.37 -3.71
C GLY A 206 22.21 -8.93 -5.12
N GLU A 207 22.24 -9.87 -6.06
CA GLU A 207 22.39 -9.57 -7.49
C GLU A 207 21.00 -9.42 -8.13
N GLY A 208 20.80 -8.35 -8.90
CA GLY A 208 19.60 -8.16 -9.71
C GLY A 208 19.05 -6.74 -9.68
N GLU A 209 18.04 -6.50 -10.51
CA GLU A 209 17.26 -5.25 -10.49
C GLU A 209 16.17 -5.36 -9.43
N GLY A 210 16.12 -4.40 -8.51
CA GLY A 210 15.09 -4.34 -7.47
C GLY A 210 13.66 -4.35 -8.03
N MET A 211 12.69 -4.62 -7.15
CA MET A 211 11.29 -4.41 -7.50
C MET A 211 11.00 -2.90 -7.48
N ARG A 212 10.40 -2.39 -8.55
CA ARG A 212 10.02 -0.98 -8.65
C ARG A 212 8.57 -0.80 -9.08
N GLY A 213 8.08 0.40 -8.87
CA GLY A 213 6.77 0.83 -9.35
C GLY A 213 5.80 1.15 -8.22
N ALA A 214 4.52 1.34 -8.57
CA ALA A 214 3.46 1.46 -7.57
C ALA A 214 2.72 0.12 -7.44
N LEU A 215 2.21 -0.21 -6.25
CA LEU A 215 1.41 -1.42 -6.04
C LEU A 215 0.32 -1.16 -5.00
N LEU A 216 -0.95 -1.23 -5.42
CA LEU A 216 -2.08 -1.16 -4.51
C LEU A 216 -2.73 -2.53 -4.39
N VAL A 217 -2.60 -3.12 -3.21
CA VAL A 217 -3.23 -4.38 -2.84
C VAL A 217 -4.56 -4.08 -2.17
N ILE A 218 -5.64 -4.63 -2.69
CA ILE A 218 -7.01 -4.42 -2.25
C ILE A 218 -7.57 -5.75 -1.75
N LEU A 219 -7.97 -5.78 -0.48
CA LEU A 219 -8.67 -6.95 0.07
C LEU A 219 -10.03 -7.11 -0.61
N SER A 220 -10.45 -8.35 -0.88
CA SER A 220 -11.80 -8.62 -1.38
C SER A 220 -12.87 -7.99 -0.48
N LYS A 221 -13.97 -7.55 -1.09
CA LYS A 221 -15.07 -6.90 -0.38
C LYS A 221 -15.88 -7.88 0.46
N ASP A 222 -15.85 -9.16 0.11
CA ASP A 222 -16.69 -10.18 0.72
C ASP A 222 -16.14 -10.55 2.11
N PRO A 223 -16.86 -10.23 3.21
CA PRO A 223 -16.36 -10.46 4.57
C PRO A 223 -16.18 -11.95 4.87
N LYS A 224 -17.03 -12.80 4.27
CA LYS A 224 -16.98 -14.26 4.39
C LYS A 224 -15.72 -14.84 3.74
N ALA A 225 -15.23 -14.20 2.69
CA ALA A 225 -13.93 -14.50 2.14
C ALA A 225 -12.87 -13.87 3.06
N ALA A 226 -12.82 -12.53 3.13
CA ALA A 226 -11.76 -11.69 3.72
C ALA A 226 -11.31 -11.98 5.17
N LEU A 227 -12.19 -12.48 6.03
CA LEU A 227 -11.90 -12.60 7.47
C LEU A 227 -11.39 -13.98 7.92
N PRO A 228 -11.98 -15.12 7.49
CA PRO A 228 -11.55 -16.43 7.96
C PRO A 228 -10.24 -16.94 7.36
N PHE A 229 -9.55 -16.19 6.51
CA PHE A 229 -8.32 -16.65 5.87
C PHE A 229 -7.23 -17.02 6.86
N THR A 230 -6.61 -18.17 6.60
CA THR A 230 -5.44 -18.62 7.35
C THR A 230 -4.20 -17.83 6.93
N ASP A 231 -3.19 -17.79 7.79
CA ASP A 231 -1.93 -17.07 7.50
C ASP A 231 -1.23 -17.69 6.27
N GLU A 232 -1.42 -18.99 6.03
CA GLU A 232 -0.86 -19.74 4.89
C GLU A 232 -1.50 -19.32 3.57
N GLN A 233 -2.83 -19.18 3.53
CA GLN A 233 -3.54 -18.71 2.33
C GLN A 233 -3.10 -17.30 1.95
N VAL A 234 -2.99 -16.40 2.94
CA VAL A 234 -2.52 -15.02 2.70
C VAL A 234 -1.10 -15.02 2.13
N LYS A 235 -0.21 -15.87 2.65
CA LYS A 235 1.16 -15.99 2.12
C LYS A 235 1.18 -16.51 0.68
N GLY A 236 0.39 -17.54 0.37
CA GLY A 236 0.31 -18.11 -0.98
C GLY A 236 -0.18 -17.09 -2.02
N ASP A 237 -1.23 -16.34 -1.69
CA ASP A 237 -1.76 -15.30 -2.56
C ASP A 237 -0.78 -14.14 -2.74
N VAL A 238 -0.10 -13.72 -1.66
CA VAL A 238 0.93 -12.66 -1.74
C VAL A 238 2.12 -13.10 -2.59
N ALA A 239 2.59 -14.34 -2.45
CA ALA A 239 3.68 -14.86 -3.27
C ALA A 239 3.31 -14.86 -4.77
N THR A 240 2.11 -15.34 -5.10
CA THR A 240 1.58 -15.34 -6.48
C THR A 240 1.45 -13.92 -7.04
N LEU A 241 0.99 -12.98 -6.20
CA LEU A 241 0.87 -11.57 -6.55
C LEU A 241 2.24 -10.95 -6.85
N LEU A 242 3.24 -11.15 -5.99
CA LEU A 242 4.58 -10.58 -6.20
C LEU A 242 5.27 -11.17 -7.43
N GLU A 243 5.08 -12.46 -7.71
CA GLU A 243 5.59 -13.07 -8.95
C GLU A 243 4.93 -12.45 -10.19
N SER A 244 3.61 -12.23 -10.14
CA SER A 244 2.89 -11.54 -11.21
C SER A 244 3.38 -10.10 -11.43
N VAL A 245 3.74 -9.40 -10.36
CA VAL A 245 4.34 -8.06 -10.42
C VAL A 245 5.71 -8.10 -11.10
N ARG A 246 6.58 -9.05 -10.72
CA ARG A 246 7.90 -9.24 -11.36
C ARG A 246 7.78 -9.52 -12.85
N GLU A 247 6.86 -10.38 -13.23
CA GLU A 247 6.61 -10.70 -14.64
C GLU A 247 6.11 -9.47 -15.41
N ARG A 248 5.22 -8.66 -14.82
CA ARG A 248 4.79 -7.38 -15.43
C ARG A 248 5.94 -6.37 -15.54
N GLN A 249 6.81 -6.29 -14.54
CA GLN A 249 7.99 -5.42 -14.58
C GLN A 249 8.93 -5.82 -15.73
N ARG A 250 9.22 -7.13 -15.87
CA ARG A 250 10.02 -7.69 -16.98
C ARG A 250 9.40 -7.36 -18.35
N ARG A 251 8.07 -7.47 -18.49
CA ARG A 251 7.37 -7.10 -19.73
C ARG A 251 7.41 -5.60 -20.01
N GLY A 252 7.22 -4.77 -18.98
CA GLY A 252 7.26 -3.31 -19.09
C GLY A 252 8.61 -2.81 -19.59
N GLN A 253 9.71 -3.40 -19.12
CA GLN A 253 11.06 -3.06 -19.59
C GLN A 253 11.26 -3.28 -21.09
N ARG A 254 10.68 -4.35 -21.64
CA ARG A 254 10.76 -4.64 -23.09
C ARG A 254 10.03 -3.57 -23.91
N LEU A 255 8.87 -3.10 -23.44
CA LEU A 255 8.10 -2.06 -24.12
C LEU A 255 8.72 -0.67 -23.96
N GLY A 256 9.27 -0.36 -22.78
CA GLY A 256 9.96 0.92 -22.53
C GLY A 256 11.15 1.15 -23.45
N HIS A 257 11.92 0.11 -23.75
CA HIS A 257 13.02 0.17 -24.72
C HIS A 257 12.55 0.43 -26.15
N SER A 258 11.36 -0.07 -26.53
CA SER A 258 10.82 0.13 -27.87
C SER A 258 10.27 1.54 -28.10
N VAL A 259 9.75 2.22 -27.06
CA VAL A 259 9.17 3.57 -27.19
C VAL A 259 10.23 4.66 -27.06
N ALA A 260 11.29 4.43 -26.28
CA ALA A 260 12.43 5.36 -26.19
C ALA A 260 13.17 5.51 -27.54
N GLY A 261 13.18 4.47 -28.37
CA GLY A 261 13.72 4.53 -29.74
C GLY A 261 12.86 5.32 -30.74
N LEU A 262 11.57 5.56 -30.45
CA LEU A 262 10.66 6.25 -31.38
C LEU A 262 10.55 7.76 -31.13
N ARG A 263 11.11 8.28 -30.03
CA ARG A 263 11.06 9.73 -29.69
C ARG A 263 12.25 10.56 -30.18
N GLN A 264 13.21 9.98 -30.92
CA GLN A 264 14.32 10.74 -31.53
C GLN A 264 14.12 11.10 -33.02
N ARG A 265 12.89 11.08 -33.53
CA ARG A 265 12.57 11.62 -34.86
C ARG A 265 11.46 12.67 -34.79
N SER A 266 11.71 13.76 -34.07
CA SER A 266 11.07 15.01 -34.45
C SER A 266 11.78 15.53 -35.70
N PRO A 267 11.09 15.70 -36.84
CA PRO A 267 11.67 16.44 -37.95
C PRO A 267 11.96 17.86 -37.45
N VAL A 268 13.21 18.29 -37.60
CA VAL A 268 13.59 19.69 -37.51
C VAL A 268 12.84 20.40 -38.64
N VAL A 269 11.60 20.83 -38.37
CA VAL A 269 10.93 21.81 -39.22
C VAL A 269 11.64 23.11 -38.90
N GLY A 270 12.65 23.43 -39.70
CA GLY A 270 13.31 24.72 -39.67
C GLY A 270 12.26 25.81 -39.89
N LEU A 271 11.86 26.49 -38.82
CA LEU A 271 11.32 27.82 -38.93
C LEU A 271 12.48 28.70 -39.42
N ALA A 272 12.48 28.98 -40.72
CA ALA A 272 13.23 30.08 -41.29
C ALA A 272 12.72 31.37 -40.61
N ILE A 273 13.48 31.85 -39.64
CA ILE A 273 13.30 33.19 -39.08
C ILE A 273 13.79 34.13 -40.18
N GLY A 274 12.85 34.93 -40.70
CA GLY A 274 13.06 35.87 -41.78
C GLY A 274 14.18 36.86 -41.49
N GLU A 275 14.92 37.17 -42.55
CA GLU A 275 15.98 38.16 -42.55
C GLU A 275 15.44 39.58 -42.27
N PRO A 276 16.25 40.44 -41.61
CA PRO A 276 15.91 41.84 -41.39
C PRO A 276 15.98 42.64 -42.70
N PHE A 277 14.91 43.39 -43.00
CA PHE A 277 14.86 44.36 -44.09
C PHE A 277 15.91 45.48 -43.89
N PRO A 278 16.72 45.81 -44.91
CA PRO A 278 17.55 47.02 -44.88
C PRO A 278 16.68 48.25 -45.11
N SER A 279 16.77 49.20 -44.19
CA SER A 279 16.23 50.56 -44.34
C SER A 279 17.25 51.41 -45.10
N ASP A 280 17.01 51.66 -46.37
CA ASP A 280 17.74 52.68 -47.13
C ASP A 280 17.11 54.07 -46.96
N ALA A 281 18.00 55.06 -47.09
CA ALA A 281 17.87 56.50 -46.85
C ALA A 281 17.01 57.25 -47.88
#